data_AF-A0A8D8BRZ1-F1
#
_entry.id   AF-A0A8D8BRZ1-F1
#
_cell.length_a   1.000
_cell.length_b   1.000
_cell.length_c   1.000
_cell.angle_alpha   90.00
_cell.angle_beta   90.00
_cell.angle_gamma   90.00
#
_symmetry.space_group_name_H-M   'P 1'
#
loop_
_entity.id
_entity.type
_entity.pdbx_description
1 polymer ?
#
loop_
_entity_poly.entity_id
_entity_poly.type
_entity_poly.pdbx_seq_one_letter_code
_entity_poly.pdbx_strand_id
1 'polypeptide(L)'
;KWGGCSHNMAFGVEFSELFLDTREKGGDIQSQINLHNNHAGRRAVSNNMQVRCKCHGMSGSCQLKTCWKSAPDFRVVGKVLKQQYRRAVLVDQSNLGNGPPMIVY
;
A
#
# COMPACT_ATOMS: atom_id res chain seq x y z
N LYS A 1 -1.77 -16.62 -20.79
CA LYS A 1 -0.34 -16.19 -20.83
C LYS A 1 -0.20 -14.87 -20.06
N TRP A 2 0.98 -14.56 -19.53
CA TRP A 2 1.29 -13.21 -19.05
C TRP A 2 1.49 -12.27 -20.24
N GLY A 3 1.01 -11.03 -20.14
CA GLY A 3 1.14 -10.03 -21.20
C GLY A 3 0.39 -8.75 -20.82
N GLY A 4 0.24 -7.81 -21.76
CA GLY A 4 -0.35 -6.50 -21.48
C GLY A 4 0.59 -5.56 -20.70
N CYS A 5 0.03 -4.54 -20.05
CA CYS A 5 0.79 -3.56 -19.27
C CYS A 5 0.58 -3.81 -17.78
N SER A 6 1.58 -4.40 -17.12
CA SER A 6 1.55 -4.52 -15.66
C SER A 6 1.90 -3.19 -15.01
N HIS A 7 1.10 -2.74 -14.05
CA HIS A 7 1.37 -1.50 -13.33
C HIS A 7 2.69 -1.63 -12.54
N ASN A 8 3.55 -0.61 -12.64
CA ASN A 8 4.82 -0.59 -11.93
C ASN A 8 4.62 -0.17 -10.46
N MET A 9 4.32 -1.14 -9.61
CA MET A 9 4.10 -0.90 -8.18
C MET A 9 5.38 -0.41 -7.48
N ALA A 10 6.57 -0.88 -7.89
CA ALA A 10 7.82 -0.47 -7.28
C ALA A 10 8.05 1.04 -7.44
N PHE A 11 7.89 1.54 -8.66
CA PHE A 11 7.95 2.98 -8.92
C PHE A 11 6.91 3.78 -8.13
N GLY A 12 5.68 3.29 -8.03
CA GLY A 12 4.63 3.96 -7.26
C GLY A 12 4.96 4.07 -5.76
N VAL A 13 5.54 3.03 -5.17
CA VAL A 13 6.00 3.02 -3.77
C VAL A 13 7.17 3.99 -3.59
N GLU A 14 8.18 3.91 -4.46
CA GLU A 14 9.37 4.76 -4.42
C GLU A 14 9.02 6.25 -4.54
N PHE A 15 8.18 6.61 -5.52
CA PHE A 15 7.72 7.98 -5.69
C PHE A 15 6.94 8.49 -4.47
N SER A 16 6.06 7.65 -3.92
CA SER A 16 5.28 8.01 -2.73
C SER A 16 6.15 8.23 -1.51
N GLU A 17 7.23 7.47 -1.35
CA GLU A 17 8.22 7.64 -0.29
C GLU A 17 8.98 8.97 -0.47
N LEU A 18 9.55 9.20 -1.66
CA LEU A 18 10.27 10.43 -1.96
C LEU A 18 9.40 11.69 -1.77
N PHE A 19 8.12 11.62 -2.14
CA PHE A 19 7.23 12.77 -2.08
C PHE A 19 6.62 13.02 -0.69
N LEU A 20 6.17 11.99 0.00
CA LEU A 20 5.46 12.15 1.28
C LEU A 20 6.42 12.24 2.46
N ASP A 21 7.49 11.44 2.47
CA ASP A 21 8.35 11.30 3.65
C ASP A 21 9.36 12.45 3.77
N THR A 22 9.65 13.17 2.68
CA THR A 22 10.51 14.37 2.71
C THR A 22 9.93 15.53 3.52
N ARG A 23 8.64 15.49 3.87
CA ARG A 23 7.99 16.47 4.75
C ARG A 23 8.21 16.17 6.23
N GLU A 24 8.49 14.91 6.57
CA GLU A 24 8.61 14.42 7.95
C GLU A 24 10.07 14.50 8.44
N LYS A 25 10.63 15.72 8.42
CA LYS A 25 12.03 15.99 8.79
C LYS A 25 12.24 16.21 10.29
N GLY A 26 11.17 16.45 11.04
CA GLY A 26 11.25 16.59 12.48
C GLY A 26 11.61 15.23 13.09
N GLY A 27 12.61 15.16 13.96
CA GLY A 27 12.86 13.94 14.73
C GLY A 27 11.82 13.68 15.81
N ASP A 28 10.71 14.42 15.80
CA ASP A 28 9.68 14.41 16.82
C ASP A 28 8.69 13.24 16.63
N ILE A 29 7.95 12.95 17.69
CA ILE A 29 6.97 11.87 17.73
C ILE A 29 5.96 11.93 16.58
N GLN A 30 5.51 13.14 16.20
CA GLN A 30 4.52 13.29 15.14
C GLN A 30 5.08 12.87 13.79
N SER A 31 6.30 13.29 13.47
CA SER A 31 6.98 12.91 12.24
C SER A 31 7.21 11.39 12.17
N GLN A 32 7.56 10.74 13.28
CA GLN A 32 7.69 9.27 13.34
C GLN A 32 6.35 8.55 13.09
N ILE A 33 5.27 9.06 13.69
CA ILE A 33 3.91 8.54 13.46
C ILE A 33 3.49 8.74 11.99
N ASN A 34 3.81 9.89 11.40
CA ASN A 34 3.50 10.19 10.01
C ASN A 34 4.26 9.26 9.05
N LEU A 35 5.57 9.07 9.23
CA LEU A 35 6.38 8.13 8.44
C LEU A 35 5.81 6.70 8.52
N HIS A 36 5.42 6.28 9.72
CA HIS A 36 4.75 4.99 9.90
C HIS A 36 3.47 4.87 9.09
N ASN A 37 2.57 5.85 9.23
CA ASN A 37 1.27 5.85 8.57
C ASN A 37 1.42 5.93 7.04
N ASN A 38 2.39 6.70 6.54
CA ASN A 38 2.72 6.75 5.11
C ASN A 38 3.15 5.37 4.60
N HIS A 39 4.07 4.71 5.32
CA HIS A 39 4.51 3.36 4.97
C HIS A 39 3.39 2.31 5.06
N ALA A 40 2.50 2.41 6.06
CA ALA A 40 1.31 1.57 6.16
C ALA A 40 0.38 1.76 4.96
N GLY A 41 0.21 3.01 4.49
CA GLY A 41 -0.50 3.34 3.26
C GLY A 41 0.12 2.69 2.02
N ARG A 42 1.45 2.81 1.84
CA ARG A 42 2.18 2.17 0.74
C ARG A 42 2.00 0.64 0.75
N ARG A 43 2.11 0.00 1.92
CA ARG A 43 1.84 -1.43 2.11
C ARG A 43 0.41 -1.82 1.79
N ALA A 44 -0.57 -1.01 2.18
CA ALA A 44 -1.98 -1.29 1.88
C ALA A 44 -2.24 -1.32 0.36
N VAL A 45 -1.54 -0.51 -0.43
CA VAL A 45 -1.64 -0.56 -1.89
C VAL A 45 -0.85 -1.74 -2.47
N SER A 46 0.42 -1.90 -2.09
CA SER A 46 1.32 -2.90 -2.70
C SER A 46 0.91 -4.34 -2.39
N ASN A 47 0.46 -4.63 -1.16
CA ASN A 47 0.01 -5.96 -0.75
C ASN A 47 -1.33 -6.37 -1.38
N ASN A 48 -2.07 -5.42 -1.94
CA ASN A 48 -3.39 -5.67 -2.54
C ASN A 48 -3.36 -5.63 -4.08
N MET A 49 -2.18 -5.76 -4.70
CA MET A 49 -2.05 -5.90 -6.16
C MET A 49 -2.92 -7.05 -6.70
N GLN A 50 -3.57 -6.81 -7.83
CA GLN A 50 -4.55 -7.74 -8.41
C GLN A 50 -4.07 -8.28 -9.75
N VAL A 51 -4.36 -9.56 -10.01
CA VAL A 51 -4.22 -10.12 -11.35
C VAL A 51 -5.51 -9.84 -12.11
N ARG A 52 -5.41 -9.09 -13.20
CA ARG A 52 -6.51 -8.83 -14.13
C ARG A 52 -6.26 -9.62 -15.41
N CYS A 53 -7.32 -10.17 -16.00
CA CYS A 53 -7.24 -10.96 -17.22
C CYS A 53 -8.29 -10.50 -18.22
N LYS A 54 -7.94 -10.53 -19.51
CA LYS A 54 -8.87 -10.38 -20.63
C LYS A 54 -8.96 -11.70 -21.40
N CYS A 55 -10.18 -12.12 -21.69
CA CYS A 55 -10.46 -13.33 -22.47
C CYS A 55 -10.57 -12.98 -23.95
N HIS A 56 -10.03 -13.87 -24.79
CA HIS A 56 -9.88 -13.66 -26.24
C HIS A 56 -10.31 -14.89 -27.06
N GLY A 57 -10.94 -15.90 -26.44
CA GLY A 57 -11.44 -17.06 -27.16
C GLY A 57 -12.70 -16.76 -27.98
N MET A 58 -13.00 -17.65 -28.92
CA MET A 58 -14.22 -17.58 -29.74
C MET A 58 -15.46 -17.41 -28.85
N SER A 59 -16.38 -16.52 -29.25
CA SER A 59 -17.60 -16.21 -28.51
C SER A 59 -17.37 -15.77 -27.04
N GLY A 60 -16.22 -15.19 -26.73
CA GLY A 60 -15.87 -14.72 -25.38
C GLY A 60 -15.31 -15.80 -24.45
N SER A 61 -15.00 -16.99 -24.96
CA SER A 61 -14.36 -18.06 -24.19
C SER A 61 -13.04 -17.58 -23.53
N CYS A 62 -12.80 -18.04 -22.30
CA CYS A 62 -11.57 -17.75 -21.56
C CYS A 62 -10.49 -18.84 -21.70
N GLN A 63 -10.67 -19.82 -22.61
CA GLN A 63 -9.63 -20.80 -22.95
C GLN A 63 -8.33 -20.11 -23.39
N LEU A 64 -8.45 -19.00 -24.13
CA LEU A 64 -7.36 -18.08 -24.39
C LEU A 64 -7.56 -16.80 -23.58
N LYS A 65 -6.62 -16.50 -22.68
CA LYS A 65 -6.61 -15.26 -21.89
C LYS A 65 -5.21 -14.69 -21.71
N THR A 66 -5.16 -13.37 -21.60
CA THR A 66 -3.96 -12.62 -21.26
C THR A 66 -4.16 -11.94 -19.92
N CYS A 67 -3.19 -12.06 -19.01
CA CYS A 67 -3.27 -11.48 -17.67
C CYS A 67 -2.09 -10.55 -17.40
N TRP A 68 -2.33 -9.53 -16.58
CA TRP A 68 -1.35 -8.56 -16.10
C TRP A 68 -1.57 -8.26 -14.61
N LYS A 69 -0.55 -7.73 -13.94
CA LYS A 69 -0.67 -7.19 -12.58
C LYS A 69 -1.19 -5.75 -12.65
N SER A 70 -2.23 -5.45 -11.89
CA SER A 70 -2.84 -4.13 -11.82
C SER A 70 -2.94 -3.67 -10.37
N ALA A 71 -2.91 -2.36 -10.17
CA ALA A 71 -3.18 -1.77 -8.87
C ALA A 71 -4.58 -2.16 -8.37
N PRO A 72 -4.80 -2.27 -7.06
CA PRO A 72 -6.13 -2.53 -6.52
C PRO A 72 -7.12 -1.43 -6.90
N ASP A 73 -8.41 -1.79 -6.94
CA ASP A 73 -9.47 -0.78 -6.82
C ASP A 73 -9.30 -0.05 -5.48
N PHE A 74 -9.31 1.28 -5.50
CA PHE A 74 -8.99 2.07 -4.32
C PHE A 74 -9.99 1.85 -3.16
N ARG A 75 -11.21 1.35 -3.43
CA ARG A 75 -12.15 0.94 -2.38
C ARG A 75 -11.62 -0.24 -1.56
N VAL A 76 -10.83 -1.14 -2.15
CA VAL A 76 -10.18 -2.24 -1.42
C VAL A 76 -9.15 -1.67 -0.45
N VAL A 77 -8.31 -0.74 -0.93
CA VAL A 77 -7.31 -0.04 -0.10
C VAL A 77 -8.00 0.70 1.05
N GLY A 78 -9.08 1.43 0.76
CA GLY A 78 -9.86 2.14 1.78
C GLY A 78 -10.46 1.20 2.84
N LYS A 79 -10.95 0.02 2.46
CA LYS A 79 -11.44 -0.98 3.42
C LYS A 79 -10.34 -1.50 4.33
N VAL A 80 -9.17 -1.84 3.77
CA VAL A 80 -8.00 -2.29 4.53
C VAL A 80 -7.56 -1.22 5.52
N LEU A 81 -7.36 0.01 5.05
CA LEU A 81 -6.97 1.13 5.91
C LEU A 81 -8.02 1.45 6.98
N LYS A 82 -9.32 1.32 6.66
CA LYS A 82 -10.38 1.50 7.66
C LYS A 82 -10.35 0.44 8.75
N GLN A 83 -9.99 -0.80 8.41
CA GLN A 83 -9.81 -1.86 9.40
C GLN A 83 -8.60 -1.61 10.28
N GLN A 84 -7.47 -1.17 9.70
CA GLN A 84 -6.28 -0.79 10.47
C GLN A 84 -6.59 0.39 11.41
N TYR A 85 -7.29 1.42 10.92
CA TYR A 85 -7.73 2.55 11.73
C TYR A 85 -8.55 2.12 12.96
N ARG A 86 -9.47 1.16 12.81
CA ARG A 86 -10.30 0.66 13.91
C ARG A 86 -9.51 -0.10 14.99
N ARG A 87 -8.29 -0.55 14.67
CA ARG A 87 -7.40 -1.30 15.56
C ARG A 87 -6.13 -0.51 15.91
N ALA A 88 -6.06 0.75 15.48
CA ALA A 88 -4.89 1.58 15.69
C ALA A 88 -4.67 1.80 17.20
N VAL A 89 -3.40 1.78 17.60
CA VAL A 89 -2.98 2.04 18.97
C VAL A 89 -2.65 3.52 19.09
N LEU A 90 -3.13 4.16 20.17
CA LEU A 90 -2.74 5.52 20.50
C LEU A 90 -1.27 5.52 20.95
N VAL A 91 -0.46 6.34 20.31
CA VAL A 91 0.96 6.53 20.67
C VAL A 91 1.12 7.93 21.25
N ASP A 92 1.71 8.02 22.44
CA ASP A 92 2.05 9.26 23.12
C ASP A 92 3.45 9.14 23.78
N GLN A 93 3.90 10.21 24.44
CA GLN A 93 5.21 10.20 25.12
C GLN A 93 5.29 9.19 26.27
N SER A 94 4.15 8.80 26.86
CA SER A 94 4.11 7.90 28.01
C SER A 94 4.33 6.43 27.63
N ASN A 95 4.07 6.06 26.38
CA ASN A 95 4.19 4.67 25.89
C ASN A 95 5.26 4.47 24.80
N LEU A 96 6.11 5.47 24.55
CA LEU A 96 7.20 5.42 23.57
C LEU A 96 8.39 4.52 23.97
N GLY A 97 8.54 4.22 25.27
CA GLY A 97 9.77 3.62 25.79
C GLY A 97 10.99 4.53 25.59
N ASN A 98 12.15 4.18 26.16
CA ASN A 98 13.40 4.94 25.98
C ASN A 98 14.08 4.66 24.61
N GLY A 99 13.32 4.20 23.61
CA GLY A 99 13.82 3.82 22.28
C GLY A 99 12.95 4.39 21.17
N PRO A 100 13.36 4.29 19.90
CA PRO A 100 12.48 4.63 18.79
C PRO A 100 11.20 3.80 18.88
N PRO A 101 10.02 4.37 18.53
CA PRO A 101 8.74 3.70 18.71
C PRO A 101 8.79 2.29 18.11
N MET A 102 8.55 1.27 18.95
CA MET A 102 8.44 -0.12 18.50
C MET A 102 7.11 -0.27 17.78
N ILE A 103 7.18 -0.16 16.46
CA ILE A 103 6.01 -0.18 15.58
C ILE A 103 5.66 -1.63 15.25
N VAL A 104 4.56 -2.10 15.84
CA VAL A 104 3.98 -3.42 15.55
C VAL A 104 3.06 -3.29 14.33
N TYR A 105 3.25 -4.18 13.34
CA TYR A 105 2.41 -4.26 12.13
C TYR A 105 1.17 -5.12 12.34
#